data_AF-A0A2E4YWU1-F1
#
_entry.id   AF-A0A2E4YWU1-F1
#
_cell.length_a   1.000
_cell.length_b   1.000
_cell.length_c   1.000
_cell.angle_alpha   90.00
_cell.angle_beta   90.00
_cell.angle_gamma   90.00
#
_symmetry.space_group_name_H-M   'P 1'
#
loop_
_entity.id
_entity.type
_entity.pdbx_description
1 polymer ?
#
loop_
_entity_poly.entity_id
_entity_poly.type
_entity_poly.pdbx_seq_one_letter_code
_entity_poly.pdbx_strand_id
1 'polypeptide(L)'
;MKITKRQLRRIIREEKARLVLEMNPDGSISDDEVDLEDELTQEVVRDLEGLIAKVHTQAERIGGDFRSPGIKSRVFKAMAMVLHGAR
;
A
#
# COMPACT_ATOMS: atom_id res chain seq x y z
N MET A 1 9.30 30.58 8.29
CA MET A 1 7.86 30.79 8.58
C MET A 1 7.53 30.05 9.88
N LYS A 2 6.95 30.70 10.89
CA LYS A 2 6.68 30.06 12.21
C LYS A 2 5.18 30.08 12.48
N ILE A 3 4.58 28.91 12.72
CA ILE A 3 3.16 28.76 13.06
C ILE A 3 2.94 29.25 14.50
N THR A 4 1.90 30.05 14.71
CA THR A 4 1.55 30.53 16.06
C THR A 4 0.81 29.47 16.87
N LYS A 5 0.89 29.53 18.19
CA LYS A 5 0.21 28.60 19.11
C LYS A 5 -1.31 28.52 18.88
N ARG A 6 -1.92 29.63 18.43
CA ARG A 6 -3.35 29.70 18.09
C ARG A 6 -3.67 28.95 16.79
N GLN A 7 -2.82 29.11 15.77
CA GLN A 7 -2.95 28.36 14.52
C GLN A 7 -2.77 26.86 14.74
N LEU A 8 -1.77 26.45 15.53
CA LEU A 8 -1.56 25.05 15.88
C LEU A 8 -2.77 24.43 16.58
N ARG A 9 -3.38 25.15 17.53
CA ARG A 9 -4.60 24.70 18.23
C ARG A 9 -5.81 24.58 17.29
N ARG A 10 -5.89 25.44 16.27
CA ARG A 10 -6.96 25.38 15.27
C ARG A 10 -6.81 24.13 14.41
N ILE A 11 -5.60 23.88 13.90
CA ILE A 11 -5.25 22.69 13.11
C ILE A 11 -5.57 21.41 13.89
N ILE A 12 -5.11 21.30 15.15
CA ILE A 12 -5.38 20.11 15.98
C ILE A 12 -6.88 19.89 16.20
N ARG A 13 -7.67 20.97 16.35
CA ARG A 13 -9.12 20.86 16.54
C ARG A 13 -9.82 20.45 15.25
N GLU A 14 -9.41 21.01 14.12
CA GLU A 14 -9.93 20.66 12.79
C GLU A 14 -9.63 19.20 12.46
N GLU A 15 -8.41 18.71 12.72
CA GLU A 15 -8.04 17.31 12.51
C GLU A 15 -8.76 16.36 13.48
N LYS A 16 -8.88 16.73 14.77
CA LYS A 16 -9.69 15.93 15.71
C LYS A 16 -11.16 15.83 15.31
N ALA A 17 -11.73 16.91 14.79
CA ALA A 17 -13.13 16.90 14.36
C ALA A 17 -13.32 16.03 13.12
N ARG A 18 -12.34 16.01 12.20
CA ARG A 18 -12.34 15.13 11.02
C ARG A 18 -12.24 13.66 11.44
N LEU A 19 -11.28 13.31 12.29
CA LEU A 19 -11.14 11.96 12.86
C LEU A 19 -12.39 11.48 13.61
N VAL A 20 -13.11 12.38 14.30
CA VAL A 20 -14.36 12.05 15.01
C VAL A 20 -15.55 11.91 14.06
N LEU A 21 -15.51 12.56 12.89
CA LEU A 21 -16.51 12.36 11.83
C LEU A 21 -16.32 11.01 11.12
N GLU A 22 -15.08 10.54 11.03
CA GLU A 22 -14.68 9.29 10.37
C GLU A 22 -14.79 8.05 11.28
N MET A 23 -14.93 8.24 12.61
CA MET A 23 -15.14 7.16 13.58
C MET A 23 -16.61 7.03 13.99
N ASN A 24 -17.13 5.80 13.94
CA ASN A 24 -18.38 5.44 14.61
C ASN A 24 -18.22 5.52 16.15
N PRO A 25 -19.33 5.67 16.91
CA PRO A 25 -19.28 5.80 18.39
C PRO A 25 -18.65 4.61 19.13
N ASP A 26 -18.53 3.46 18.49
CA ASP A 26 -17.89 2.24 19.02
C ASP A 26 -16.39 2.14 18.67
N GLY A 27 -15.86 3.12 17.93
CA GLY A 27 -14.46 3.18 17.51
C GLY A 27 -14.13 2.39 16.24
N SER A 28 -15.15 1.87 15.54
CA SER A 28 -15.00 1.40 14.17
C SER A 28 -14.85 2.58 13.19
N ILE A 29 -14.13 2.33 12.10
CA ILE A 29 -14.01 3.24 10.97
C ILE A 29 -15.39 3.33 10.27
N SER A 30 -15.75 4.51 9.77
CA SER A 30 -16.95 4.75 8.94
C SER A 30 -17.09 3.66 7.86
N ASP A 31 -18.31 3.16 7.60
CA ASP A 31 -18.56 2.11 6.60
C ASP A 31 -17.92 2.48 5.23
N ASP A 32 -17.96 3.76 4.84
CA ASP A 32 -17.35 4.27 3.61
C ASP A 32 -15.81 4.13 3.57
N GLU A 33 -15.11 4.24 4.70
CA GLU A 33 -13.65 4.12 4.74
C GLU A 33 -13.20 2.65 4.77
N VAL A 34 -14.00 1.76 5.35
CA VAL A 34 -13.77 0.31 5.28
C VAL A 34 -13.92 -0.17 3.84
N ASP A 35 -14.98 0.27 3.15
CA ASP A 35 -15.18 -0.05 1.73
C ASP A 35 -14.03 0.47 0.85
N LEU A 36 -13.52 1.67 1.13
CA LEU A 36 -12.36 2.24 0.43
C LEU A 36 -11.05 1.48 0.72
N GLU A 37 -10.84 1.02 1.97
CA GLU A 37 -9.69 0.19 2.34
C GLU A 37 -9.73 -1.16 1.61
N ASP A 38 -10.91 -1.78 1.56
CA ASP A 38 -11.13 -3.04 0.84
C ASP A 38 -10.93 -2.87 -0.68
N GLU A 39 -11.44 -1.78 -1.26
CA GLU A 39 -11.25 -1.46 -2.68
C GLU A 39 -9.76 -1.27 -3.01
N LEU A 40 -9.04 -0.50 -2.19
CA LEU A 40 -7.60 -0.30 -2.34
C LEU A 40 -6.84 -1.62 -2.23
N THR A 41 -7.21 -2.46 -1.25
CA THR A 41 -6.58 -3.77 -1.06
C THR A 41 -6.78 -4.65 -2.28
N GLN A 42 -8.00 -4.69 -2.84
CA GLN A 42 -8.30 -5.47 -4.05
C GLN A 42 -7.59 -4.94 -5.29
N GLU A 43 -7.46 -3.62 -5.44
CA GLU A 43 -6.67 -3.00 -6.53
C GLU A 43 -5.20 -3.41 -6.44
N VAL A 44 -4.57 -3.22 -5.27
CA VAL A 44 -3.16 -3.53 -5.06
C VAL A 44 -2.87 -5.02 -5.26
N VAL A 45 -3.76 -5.90 -4.83
CA VAL A 45 -3.62 -7.36 -5.06
C VAL A 45 -3.66 -7.68 -6.56
N ARG A 46 -4.59 -7.12 -7.32
CA ARG A 46 -4.68 -7.33 -8.77
C ARG A 46 -3.41 -6.86 -9.49
N ASP A 47 -2.90 -5.69 -9.10
CA ASP A 47 -1.65 -5.16 -9.65
C ASP A 47 -0.44 -6.06 -9.31
N LEU A 48 -0.40 -6.59 -8.09
CA LEU A 48 0.65 -7.51 -7.68
C LEU A 48 0.60 -8.83 -8.45
N GLU A 49 -0.59 -9.40 -8.68
CA GLU A 49 -0.77 -10.59 -9.53
C GLU A 49 -0.27 -10.35 -10.95
N GLY A 50 -0.62 -9.20 -11.54
CA GLY A 50 -0.15 -8.80 -12.87
C GLY A 50 1.38 -8.64 -12.91
N LEU A 51 1.97 -8.06 -11.87
CA LEU A 51 3.41 -7.92 -11.74
C LEU A 51 4.10 -9.28 -11.61
N ILE A 52 3.56 -10.20 -10.80
CA ILE A 52 4.08 -11.56 -10.65
C ILE A 52 4.02 -12.28 -12.01
N ALA A 53 2.89 -12.25 -12.71
CA ALA A 53 2.75 -12.87 -14.03
C ALA A 53 3.79 -12.32 -15.03
N LYS A 54 4.03 -11.00 -15.02
CA LYS A 54 5.09 -10.37 -15.81
C LYS A 54 6.48 -10.93 -15.47
N VAL A 55 6.80 -11.12 -14.19
CA VAL A 55 8.07 -11.75 -13.77
C VAL A 55 8.18 -13.16 -14.33
N HIS A 56 7.11 -13.95 -14.28
CA HIS A 56 7.10 -15.30 -14.83
C HIS A 56 7.40 -15.31 -16.34
N THR A 57 6.62 -14.57 -17.13
CA THR A 57 6.77 -14.52 -18.59
C THR A 57 8.14 -13.97 -19.01
N GLN A 58 8.64 -12.93 -18.35
CA GLN A 58 9.94 -12.36 -18.68
C GLN A 58 11.10 -13.27 -18.28
N ALA A 59 11.02 -13.92 -17.12
CA ALA A 59 12.04 -14.86 -16.69
C ALA A 59 12.13 -16.07 -17.62
N GLU A 60 10.99 -16.57 -18.10
CA GLU A 60 10.93 -17.63 -19.12
C GLU A 60 11.50 -17.16 -20.46
N ARG A 61 11.11 -15.97 -20.93
CA ARG A 61 11.67 -15.39 -22.16
C ARG A 61 13.20 -15.22 -22.10
N ILE A 62 13.76 -14.81 -20.96
CA ILE A 62 15.20 -14.60 -20.80
C ILE A 62 15.95 -15.92 -20.60
N GLY A 63 15.39 -16.80 -19.78
CA GLY A 63 16.11 -17.92 -19.21
C GLY A 63 15.72 -19.31 -19.73
N GLY A 64 14.58 -19.43 -20.41
CA GLY A 64 13.92 -20.70 -20.69
C GLY A 64 13.70 -21.51 -19.41
N ASP A 65 13.49 -22.81 -19.56
CA ASP A 65 13.26 -23.72 -18.42
C ASP A 65 14.47 -23.79 -17.48
N PHE A 66 15.68 -23.66 -18.03
CA PHE A 66 16.91 -23.85 -17.26
C PHE A 66 17.26 -22.65 -16.35
N ARG A 67 17.17 -21.40 -16.85
CA ARG A 67 17.59 -20.21 -16.09
C ARG A 67 16.43 -19.43 -15.50
N SER A 68 15.20 -19.63 -15.94
CA SER A 68 14.04 -18.90 -15.40
C SER A 68 13.85 -19.05 -13.88
N PRO A 69 14.09 -20.22 -13.23
CA PRO A 69 13.90 -20.32 -11.78
C PRO A 69 14.85 -19.40 -11.01
N GLY A 70 16.12 -19.32 -11.43
CA GLY A 70 17.10 -18.44 -10.81
C GLY A 70 16.82 -16.95 -11.04
N ILE A 71 16.26 -16.59 -12.21
CA ILE A 71 15.84 -15.21 -12.49
C ILE A 71 14.64 -14.83 -11.61
N LYS A 72 13.60 -15.67 -11.57
CA LYS A 72 12.41 -15.50 -10.70
C LYS A 72 12.84 -15.26 -9.25
N SER A 73 13.70 -16.14 -8.72
CA SER A 73 14.21 -16.04 -7.35
C SER A 73 14.89 -14.69 -7.04
N ARG A 74 15.79 -14.22 -7.93
CA ARG A 74 16.47 -12.93 -7.73
C ARG A 74 15.51 -11.73 -7.79
N VAL A 75 14.57 -11.76 -8.73
CA VAL A 75 13.60 -10.66 -8.88
C VAL A 75 12.65 -10.61 -7.68
N PHE A 76 12.11 -11.74 -7.23
CA PHE A 76 11.25 -11.76 -6.04
C PHE A 76 12.00 -11.35 -4.77
N LYS A 77 13.28 -11.71 -4.64
CA LYS A 77 14.12 -11.22 -3.54
C LYS A 77 14.26 -9.69 -3.57
N ALA A 78 14.48 -9.10 -4.75
CA ALA A 78 14.54 -7.65 -4.90
C ALA A 78 13.20 -6.98 -4.55
N MET A 79 12.08 -7.55 -5.01
CA MET A 79 10.73 -7.06 -4.66
C MET A 79 10.50 -7.07 -3.14
N ALA A 80 10.88 -8.15 -2.47
CA ALA A 80 10.77 -8.24 -1.01
C ALA A 80 11.59 -7.16 -0.30
N MET A 81 12.80 -6.86 -0.77
CA MET A 81 13.61 -5.77 -0.19
C MET A 81 12.94 -4.40 -0.35
N VAL A 82 12.35 -4.12 -1.51
CA VAL A 82 11.60 -2.87 -1.75
C VAL A 82 10.41 -2.77 -0.81
N LEU A 83 9.63 -3.84 -0.66
CA LEU A 83 8.48 -3.88 0.26
C LEU A 83 8.90 -3.71 1.73
N HIS A 84 10.00 -4.33 2.15
CA HIS A 84 10.53 -4.17 3.50
C HIS A 84 11.02 -2.75 3.78
N GLY A 85 11.61 -2.07 2.79
CA GLY A 85 12.04 -0.69 2.93
C GLY A 85 10.91 0.34 2.93
N ALA A 86 9.70 -0.04 2.51
CA ALA A 86 8.53 0.83 2.49
C ALA A 86 7.71 0.79 3.80
N ARG A 87 8.00 -0.17 4.70
CA ARG A 87 7.42 -0.29 6.04
C ARG A 87 8.28 0.45 7.06
#